data_AF-R2QU36-F1
#
_entry.id   AF-R2QU36-F1
#
_cell.length_a   1.000
_cell.length_b   1.000
_cell.length_c   1.000
_cell.angle_alpha   90.00
_cell.angle_beta   90.00
_cell.angle_gamma   90.00
#
_symmetry.space_group_name_H-M   'P 1'
#
loop_
_entity.id
_entity.type
_entity.pdbx_description
1 polymer ?
#
loop_
_entity_poly.entity_id
_entity_poly.type
_entity_poly.pdbx_seq_one_letter_code
_entity_poly.pdbx_strand_id
1 'polypeptide(L)'
;MKKISITLLFTLLFSICQPNIIWAETINNSNHTITNELKETVEDLDSLESSATIETNELSNSQETTESTVSNDSKEREVFMPDISTTDIATGRFGTSDWFIDNAGVLHIQQGEFDDTPMVGTYHQSPWYAYRNSINKIVFEGPVVASTIMERLFESLPNVTEIENISYLDTSNTINMQRVFADCTNLVSLDLTSWDTSKVQDIFSLFNGCVNLENLEVSTWNTQNMTAITYAFARLPKLKVLDLSNWKLAPINSAQGVFMEDSSLESLDLSGFNMTNLDRSNPYATSRFFQNTSALKELKLSSNFRFIGSDTNTNPELPMITADDNYTGIWQNVGEGTIDNPKGTDSWTSRELMSNFDLTPKNDTYVWQPAKRIAADVTVIYVDEKDEEIYTPITIGGNIG
;
A
#
# COMPACT_ATOMS: atom_id res chain seq x y z
N MET A 1 -65.70 -3.15 32.26
CA MET A 1 -66.33 -3.91 31.15
C MET A 1 -65.23 -4.40 30.20
N LYS A 2 -65.61 -5.23 29.21
CA LYS A 2 -64.80 -5.96 28.20
C LYS A 2 -63.34 -5.49 27.94
N LYS A 3 -62.45 -6.49 27.87
CA LYS A 3 -61.11 -6.43 27.25
C LYS A 3 -61.19 -5.96 25.79
N ILE A 4 -60.11 -5.39 25.27
CA ILE A 4 -59.46 -5.84 24.03
C ILE A 4 -57.97 -6.04 24.35
N SER A 5 -57.35 -7.07 23.77
CA SER A 5 -55.92 -7.35 23.83
C SER A 5 -55.47 -7.67 22.42
N ILE A 6 -54.39 -7.06 21.95
CA ILE A 6 -53.81 -7.35 20.63
C ILE A 6 -52.35 -7.74 20.83
N THR A 7 -52.14 -9.05 20.95
CA THR A 7 -50.84 -9.68 20.71
C THR A 7 -50.76 -9.97 19.22
N LEU A 8 -49.82 -9.37 18.50
CA LEU A 8 -49.42 -9.85 17.18
C LEU A 8 -47.97 -10.36 17.26
N LEU A 9 -47.83 -11.68 17.22
CA LEU A 9 -46.55 -12.35 17.03
C LEU A 9 -46.35 -12.51 15.52
N PHE A 10 -45.29 -11.93 14.97
CA PHE A 10 -44.85 -12.24 13.60
C PHE A 10 -43.35 -12.43 13.54
N THR A 11 -42.94 -13.69 13.70
CA THR A 11 -41.60 -14.15 13.35
C THR A 11 -41.50 -14.28 11.83
N LEU A 12 -40.64 -13.47 11.19
CA LEU A 12 -40.05 -13.83 9.91
C LEU A 12 -38.55 -13.52 9.96
N LEU A 13 -37.72 -14.57 9.86
CA LEU A 13 -36.32 -14.40 9.50
C LEU A 13 -36.29 -14.07 8.01
N PHE A 14 -35.93 -12.84 7.66
CA PHE A 14 -35.35 -12.55 6.36
C PHE A 14 -33.83 -12.49 6.50
N SER A 15 -33.23 -13.69 6.55
CA SER A 15 -31.81 -13.86 6.26
C SER A 15 -31.59 -13.60 4.77
N ILE A 16 -31.55 -12.32 4.38
CA ILE A 16 -31.19 -11.93 3.01
C ILE A 16 -29.68 -12.15 2.88
N CYS A 17 -29.30 -13.33 2.42
CA CYS A 17 -28.00 -13.50 1.80
C CYS A 17 -27.96 -12.55 0.59
N GLN A 18 -27.29 -11.42 0.73
CA GLN A 18 -26.78 -10.72 -0.45
C GLN A 18 -25.88 -11.70 -1.18
N PRO A 19 -26.11 -11.98 -2.48
CA PRO A 19 -25.21 -12.84 -3.22
C PRO A 19 -23.84 -12.16 -3.31
N ASN A 20 -22.77 -12.95 -3.32
CA ASN A 20 -21.44 -12.46 -3.66
C ASN A 20 -21.43 -12.02 -5.13
N ILE A 21 -21.82 -10.78 -5.38
CA ILE A 21 -21.66 -10.14 -6.69
C ILE A 21 -20.17 -9.85 -6.86
N ILE A 22 -19.48 -10.80 -7.48
CA ILE A 22 -18.16 -10.57 -8.05
C ILE A 22 -18.37 -9.56 -9.18
N TRP A 23 -18.11 -8.28 -8.89
CA TRP A 23 -18.10 -7.24 -9.91
C TRP A 23 -16.89 -7.44 -10.81
N ALA A 24 -17.13 -8.01 -11.99
CA ALA A 24 -16.20 -7.86 -13.11
C ALA A 24 -16.26 -6.41 -13.62
N GLU A 25 -15.62 -5.48 -12.90
CA GLU A 25 -15.38 -4.14 -13.43
C GLU A 25 -14.49 -4.25 -14.70
N THR A 26 -14.83 -3.49 -15.72
CA THR A 26 -14.19 -3.58 -17.04
C THR A 26 -12.74 -3.11 -16.97
N ILE A 27 -11.79 -4.04 -17.11
CA ILE A 27 -10.36 -3.72 -17.24
C ILE A 27 -10.14 -2.97 -18.56
N ASN A 28 -10.14 -1.64 -18.51
CA ASN A 28 -9.77 -0.79 -19.63
C ASN A 28 -8.23 -0.70 -19.72
N ASN A 29 -7.61 -1.79 -20.16
CA ASN A 29 -6.16 -1.90 -20.28
C ASN A 29 -5.66 -0.95 -21.39
N SER A 30 -5.29 0.27 -21.00
CA SER A 30 -4.55 1.19 -21.86
C SER A 30 -3.12 0.67 -22.03
N ASN A 31 -2.95 -0.30 -22.93
CA ASN A 31 -1.66 -0.88 -23.31
C ASN A 31 -0.74 0.20 -23.88
N HIS A 32 0.04 0.86 -23.02
CA HIS A 32 1.02 1.85 -23.45
C HIS A 32 2.31 1.16 -23.89
N THR A 33 2.34 0.73 -25.15
CA THR A 33 3.55 0.25 -25.81
C THR A 33 4.62 1.35 -25.75
N ILE A 34 5.75 1.09 -25.10
CA ILE A 34 6.88 2.02 -25.07
C ILE A 34 7.62 1.93 -26.41
N THR A 35 7.21 2.75 -27.37
CA THR A 35 7.91 2.95 -28.64
C THR A 35 8.97 4.04 -28.46
N ASN A 36 10.25 3.66 -28.55
CA ASN A 36 11.37 4.61 -28.52
C ASN A 36 11.36 5.50 -29.77
N GLU A 37 10.90 6.74 -29.65
CA GLU A 37 11.14 7.81 -30.63
C GLU A 37 12.08 8.87 -30.04
N LEU A 38 13.35 8.83 -30.45
CA LEU A 38 14.32 9.91 -30.26
C LEU A 38 14.79 10.45 -31.61
N LYS A 39 14.05 11.45 -32.08
CA LYS A 39 14.36 12.36 -33.20
C LYS A 39 13.67 13.69 -32.86
N GLU A 40 14.22 14.87 -33.15
CA GLU A 40 15.49 15.20 -33.80
C GLU A 40 15.85 16.67 -33.47
N THR A 41 17.14 17.03 -33.41
CA THR A 41 17.69 18.34 -33.85
C THR A 41 19.19 18.40 -33.58
N VAL A 42 19.98 18.54 -34.64
CA VAL A 42 20.73 19.76 -34.98
C VAL A 42 21.18 19.58 -36.43
N GLU A 43 20.75 20.48 -37.30
CA GLU A 43 21.34 20.65 -38.64
C GLU A 43 22.67 21.39 -38.48
N ASP A 44 23.72 21.02 -39.21
CA ASP A 44 24.07 21.70 -40.47
C ASP A 44 25.36 21.11 -41.12
N LEU A 45 25.61 21.53 -42.36
CA LEU A 45 26.86 21.52 -43.14
C LEU A 45 27.42 20.18 -43.66
N ASP A 46 27.20 20.02 -44.96
CA ASP A 46 27.77 19.05 -45.90
C ASP A 46 29.22 19.42 -46.35
N SER A 47 29.80 18.58 -47.21
CA SER A 47 30.85 18.85 -48.20
C SER A 47 32.35 18.58 -47.89
N LEU A 48 32.81 17.49 -48.53
CA LEU A 48 34.03 17.35 -49.35
C LEU A 48 35.40 16.92 -48.77
N GLU A 49 35.78 15.72 -49.24
CA GLU A 49 37.07 15.34 -49.85
C GLU A 49 38.34 15.00 -49.03
N SER A 50 38.75 13.73 -49.24
CA SER A 50 40.10 13.32 -49.68
C SER A 50 41.30 13.45 -48.73
N SER A 51 41.73 12.30 -48.22
CA SER A 51 43.01 11.73 -48.67
C SER A 51 43.05 10.21 -48.44
N ALA A 52 43.94 9.49 -49.14
CA ALA A 52 44.04 8.03 -49.08
C ALA A 52 45.45 7.60 -48.64
N THR A 53 45.55 6.47 -47.93
CA THR A 53 46.31 5.27 -48.36
C THR A 53 45.99 4.09 -47.43
N ILE A 54 45.62 2.91 -47.95
CA ILE A 54 46.50 1.73 -48.18
C ILE A 54 47.28 1.29 -46.92
N GLU A 55 46.89 0.16 -46.31
CA GLU A 55 47.62 -1.12 -46.46
C GLU A 55 46.78 -2.31 -45.95
N THR A 56 46.64 -3.32 -46.82
CA THR A 56 46.18 -4.68 -46.50
C THR A 56 47.39 -5.61 -46.49
N ASN A 57 47.48 -6.54 -45.55
CA ASN A 57 48.29 -7.75 -45.75
C ASN A 57 47.77 -8.94 -44.91
N GLU A 58 48.17 -10.15 -45.31
CA GLU A 58 47.40 -11.37 -45.06
C GLU A 58 48.09 -12.43 -44.18
N LEU A 59 47.31 -13.47 -43.87
CA LEU A 59 47.66 -14.91 -43.91
C LEU A 59 48.40 -15.65 -42.77
N SER A 60 47.87 -16.85 -42.54
CA SER A 60 48.53 -18.13 -42.21
C SER A 60 49.06 -18.41 -40.78
N ASN A 61 48.19 -19.04 -39.98
CA ASN A 61 48.28 -20.45 -39.58
C ASN A 61 49.67 -21.10 -39.30
N SER A 62 49.84 -21.60 -38.08
CA SER A 62 50.56 -22.85 -37.81
C SER A 62 50.01 -23.57 -36.57
N GLN A 63 50.09 -24.90 -36.56
CA GLN A 63 49.90 -25.74 -35.37
C GLN A 63 51.27 -26.19 -34.84
N GLU A 64 51.40 -26.38 -33.53
CA GLU A 64 52.29 -27.43 -33.02
C GLU A 64 51.77 -27.98 -31.68
N THR A 65 52.11 -29.23 -31.37
CA THR A 65 51.55 -30.00 -30.24
C THR A 65 52.67 -30.62 -29.40
N THR A 66 52.59 -30.50 -28.07
CA THR A 66 53.37 -31.32 -27.14
C THR A 66 52.52 -31.75 -25.94
N GLU A 67 52.63 -33.03 -25.57
CA GLU A 67 51.97 -33.60 -24.40
C GLU A 67 52.77 -33.37 -23.12
N SER A 68 52.08 -33.30 -21.97
CA SER A 68 52.58 -33.82 -20.69
C SER A 68 51.43 -34.05 -19.71
N THR A 69 51.62 -35.01 -18.80
CA THR A 69 50.57 -35.62 -17.97
C THR A 69 50.58 -35.08 -16.53
N VAL A 70 49.47 -35.27 -15.78
CA VAL A 70 49.39 -36.01 -14.49
C VAL A 70 48.04 -35.77 -13.76
N SER A 71 47.64 -36.78 -12.96
CA SER A 71 46.60 -36.80 -11.89
C SER A 71 45.15 -36.45 -12.22
N ASN A 72 44.31 -37.51 -12.22
CA ASN A 72 42.97 -37.41 -11.64
C ASN A 72 43.10 -37.36 -10.09
N ASP A 73 42.43 -36.42 -9.43
CA ASP A 73 42.01 -36.55 -8.02
C ASP A 73 40.49 -36.33 -7.96
N SER A 74 39.73 -37.40 -8.17
CA SER A 74 38.26 -37.37 -8.15
C SER A 74 37.75 -37.38 -6.71
N LYS A 75 37.88 -36.25 -6.02
CA LYS A 75 37.10 -36.01 -4.80
C LYS A 75 35.65 -35.85 -5.17
N GLU A 76 34.89 -36.93 -5.00
CA GLU A 76 33.44 -36.90 -5.03
C GLU A 76 32.97 -35.87 -4.01
N ARG A 77 32.42 -34.76 -4.52
CA ARG A 77 31.78 -33.75 -3.70
C ARG A 77 30.45 -34.34 -3.26
N GLU A 78 30.35 -34.78 -2.01
CA GLU A 78 29.09 -35.27 -1.44
C GLU A 78 28.00 -34.24 -1.71
N VAL A 79 27.08 -34.59 -2.60
CA VAL A 79 25.87 -33.80 -2.82
C VAL A 79 25.01 -34.08 -1.60
N PHE A 80 24.97 -33.11 -0.68
CA PHE A 80 24.00 -33.10 0.40
C PHE A 80 22.61 -32.91 -0.23
N MET A 81 22.02 -34.02 -0.67
CA MET A 81 20.61 -34.10 -1.00
C MET A 81 19.87 -34.06 0.34
N PRO A 82 18.99 -33.07 0.59
CA PRO A 82 18.07 -33.16 1.72
C PRO A 82 17.26 -34.45 1.59
N ASP A 83 16.99 -35.11 2.70
CA ASP A 83 16.12 -36.29 2.73
C ASP A 83 14.69 -35.83 2.38
N ILE A 84 14.29 -35.99 1.12
CA ILE A 84 13.00 -35.49 0.63
C ILE A 84 11.89 -36.31 1.28
N SER A 85 11.30 -35.72 2.32
CA SER A 85 10.02 -36.10 2.89
C SER A 85 9.02 -36.36 1.75
N THR A 86 8.62 -37.61 1.54
CA THR A 86 7.60 -37.95 0.53
C THR A 86 6.18 -37.64 1.05
N THR A 87 6.03 -36.55 1.81
CA THR A 87 4.78 -36.12 2.45
C THR A 87 4.37 -34.69 2.08
N ASP A 88 5.25 -33.95 1.41
CA ASP A 88 5.06 -32.55 1.03
C ASP A 88 3.88 -32.41 0.04
N ILE A 89 3.08 -31.35 0.22
CA ILE A 89 1.88 -31.06 -0.58
C ILE A 89 2.25 -30.70 -2.02
N ALA A 90 3.36 -29.97 -2.18
CA ALA A 90 3.94 -29.60 -3.47
C ALA A 90 5.41 -29.21 -3.30
N THR A 91 6.20 -29.37 -4.36
CA THR A 91 7.58 -28.90 -4.45
C THR A 91 7.82 -28.24 -5.81
N GLY A 92 8.78 -27.31 -5.90
CA GLY A 92 9.15 -26.69 -7.15
C GLY A 92 10.37 -25.79 -7.04
N ARG A 93 10.55 -24.95 -8.06
CA ARG A 93 11.63 -23.96 -8.17
C ARG A 93 11.08 -22.68 -8.79
N PHE A 94 11.67 -21.54 -8.46
CA PHE A 94 11.37 -20.23 -9.01
C PHE A 94 12.69 -19.47 -9.16
N GLY A 95 13.12 -19.22 -10.40
CA GLY A 95 14.50 -18.82 -10.70
C GLY A 95 15.51 -19.84 -10.20
N THR A 96 16.34 -19.42 -9.24
CA THR A 96 17.31 -20.27 -8.56
C THR A 96 16.88 -20.73 -7.16
N SER A 97 15.82 -20.15 -6.60
CA SER A 97 15.23 -20.56 -5.32
C SER A 97 14.38 -21.83 -5.49
N ASP A 98 14.70 -22.89 -4.73
CA ASP A 98 13.84 -24.06 -4.59
C ASP A 98 12.78 -23.81 -3.50
N TRP A 99 11.58 -24.39 -3.64
CA TRP A 99 10.49 -24.20 -2.67
C TRP A 99 9.69 -25.50 -2.45
N PHE A 100 9.09 -25.63 -1.27
CA PHE A 100 8.16 -26.71 -0.97
C PHE A 100 7.04 -26.25 -0.03
N ILE A 101 5.93 -26.97 -0.04
CA ILE A 101 4.82 -26.82 0.90
C ILE A 101 4.76 -28.11 1.72
N ASP A 102 5.03 -28.04 3.01
CA ASP A 102 5.07 -29.22 3.87
C ASP A 102 3.67 -29.83 4.14
N ASN A 103 3.60 -30.94 4.86
CA ASN A 103 2.32 -31.57 5.21
C ASN A 103 1.48 -30.79 6.25
N ALA A 104 2.06 -29.80 6.95
CA ALA A 104 1.35 -28.90 7.85
C ALA A 104 0.76 -27.67 7.13
N GLY A 105 1.19 -27.37 5.90
CA GLY A 105 0.74 -26.23 5.10
C GLY A 105 1.65 -25.00 5.17
N VAL A 106 2.92 -25.19 5.54
CA VAL A 106 3.95 -24.14 5.53
C VAL A 106 4.62 -24.09 4.16
N LEU A 107 4.60 -22.92 3.51
CA LEU A 107 5.38 -22.65 2.29
C LEU A 107 6.81 -22.27 2.70
N HIS A 108 7.76 -23.17 2.47
CA HIS A 108 9.19 -22.95 2.68
C HIS A 108 9.85 -22.47 1.37
N ILE A 109 10.56 -21.35 1.45
CA ILE A 109 11.27 -20.71 0.33
C ILE A 109 12.77 -20.75 0.63
N GLN A 110 13.55 -21.48 -0.16
CA GLN A 110 15.00 -21.56 0.01
C GLN A 110 15.70 -20.32 -0.53
N GLN A 111 16.93 -20.09 -0.06
CA GLN A 111 17.80 -19.03 -0.57
C GLN A 111 17.97 -19.09 -2.11
N GLY A 112 18.18 -17.94 -2.75
CA GLY A 112 18.41 -17.86 -4.19
C GLY A 112 18.00 -16.53 -4.80
N GLU A 113 17.55 -16.58 -6.04
CA GLU A 113 17.07 -15.45 -6.85
C GLU A 113 15.74 -15.88 -7.50
N PHE A 114 14.71 -15.04 -7.45
CA PHE A 114 13.46 -15.31 -8.16
C PHE A 114 13.54 -14.91 -9.64
N ASP A 115 12.78 -15.61 -10.50
CA ASP A 115 12.42 -15.09 -11.83
C ASP A 115 11.36 -13.98 -11.68
N ASP A 116 11.10 -13.20 -12.74
CA ASP A 116 9.86 -12.42 -12.82
C ASP A 116 8.64 -13.36 -12.71
N THR A 117 7.61 -12.94 -11.98
CA THR A 117 6.43 -13.79 -11.72
C THR A 117 5.77 -14.18 -13.05
N PRO A 118 5.56 -15.48 -13.36
CA PRO A 118 5.25 -15.90 -14.72
C PRO A 118 3.83 -15.52 -15.16
N MET A 119 3.68 -15.12 -16.43
CA MET A 119 2.37 -14.90 -17.06
C MET A 119 1.63 -16.22 -17.26
N VAL A 120 0.41 -16.32 -16.70
CA VAL A 120 -0.52 -17.43 -16.91
C VAL A 120 -1.77 -16.90 -17.60
N GLY A 121 -1.75 -16.91 -18.93
CA GLY A 121 -2.82 -16.33 -19.75
C GLY A 121 -2.72 -14.81 -19.82
N THR A 122 -3.56 -14.09 -19.07
CA THR A 122 -3.66 -12.62 -19.09
C THR A 122 -3.21 -11.93 -17.79
N TYR A 123 -2.71 -12.70 -16.82
CA TYR A 123 -2.26 -12.19 -15.51
C TYR A 123 -0.98 -12.89 -15.08
N HIS A 124 -0.18 -12.25 -14.22
CA HIS A 124 0.91 -12.95 -13.55
C HIS A 124 0.37 -13.86 -12.43
N GLN A 125 1.06 -14.97 -12.15
CA GLN A 125 0.62 -15.94 -11.14
C GLN A 125 1.83 -16.65 -10.51
N SER A 126 1.93 -16.65 -9.18
CA SER A 126 3.05 -17.31 -8.50
C SER A 126 3.00 -18.84 -8.58
N PRO A 127 4.16 -19.53 -8.46
CA PRO A 127 4.26 -20.99 -8.58
C PRO A 127 3.37 -21.76 -7.58
N TRP A 128 3.17 -21.21 -6.39
CA TRP A 128 2.38 -21.81 -5.32
C TRP A 128 0.89 -21.44 -5.33
N TYR A 129 0.43 -20.53 -6.19
CA TYR A 129 -0.98 -20.07 -6.23
C TYR A 129 -2.00 -21.20 -6.42
N ALA A 130 -1.64 -22.29 -7.12
CA ALA A 130 -2.48 -23.48 -7.25
C ALA A 130 -2.83 -24.12 -5.89
N TYR A 131 -1.96 -23.97 -4.90
CA TYR A 131 -2.03 -24.57 -3.56
C TYR A 131 -2.46 -23.57 -2.47
N ARG A 132 -2.84 -22.34 -2.82
CA ARG A 132 -3.13 -21.23 -1.90
C ARG A 132 -4.10 -21.52 -0.74
N ASN A 133 -5.02 -22.47 -0.92
CA ASN A 133 -5.96 -22.90 0.13
C ASN A 133 -5.31 -23.83 1.18
N SER A 134 -4.16 -24.43 0.88
CA SER A 134 -3.37 -25.28 1.77
C SER A 134 -2.31 -24.51 2.55
N ILE A 135 -1.92 -23.32 2.09
CA ILE A 135 -0.82 -22.54 2.68
C ILE A 135 -1.36 -21.70 3.85
N ASN A 136 -0.82 -21.91 5.05
CA ASN A 136 -1.21 -21.20 6.28
C ASN A 136 -0.08 -20.38 6.94
N LYS A 137 1.17 -20.62 6.52
CA LYS A 137 2.35 -19.85 6.90
C LYS A 137 3.34 -19.82 5.75
N ILE A 138 4.15 -18.79 5.68
CA ILE A 138 5.28 -18.68 4.75
C ILE A 138 6.57 -18.54 5.57
N VAL A 139 7.65 -19.18 5.15
CA VAL A 139 8.98 -19.11 5.78
C VAL A 139 10.03 -18.90 4.71
N PHE A 140 10.83 -17.84 4.85
CA PHE A 140 12.10 -17.72 4.13
C PHE A 140 13.21 -18.42 4.92
N GLU A 141 13.79 -19.46 4.35
CA GLU A 141 14.85 -20.29 4.95
C GLU A 141 16.25 -19.69 4.76
N GLY A 142 16.38 -18.68 3.89
CA GLY A 142 17.59 -17.90 3.68
C GLY A 142 17.36 -16.73 2.72
N PRO A 143 18.40 -15.92 2.43
CA PRO A 143 18.28 -14.73 1.59
C PRO A 143 17.80 -15.04 0.16
N VAL A 144 16.81 -14.29 -0.30
CA VAL A 144 16.25 -14.37 -1.66
C VAL A 144 16.30 -13.01 -2.33
N VAL A 145 16.94 -12.92 -3.49
CA VAL A 145 16.90 -11.71 -4.33
C VAL A 145 15.58 -11.71 -5.12
N ALA A 146 14.80 -10.64 -4.97
CA ALA A 146 13.58 -10.45 -5.73
C ALA A 146 13.86 -10.06 -7.19
N SER A 147 12.94 -10.45 -8.07
CA SER A 147 12.92 -10.09 -9.47
C SER A 147 12.35 -8.68 -9.72
N THR A 148 12.27 -8.27 -10.98
CA THR A 148 11.77 -6.94 -11.35
C THR A 148 10.23 -6.86 -11.26
N ILE A 149 9.54 -7.99 -11.46
CA ILE A 149 8.09 -8.14 -11.43
C ILE A 149 7.69 -9.17 -10.37
N MET A 150 7.33 -8.68 -9.18
CA MET A 150 6.71 -9.48 -8.11
C MET A 150 5.18 -9.47 -8.16
N GLU A 151 4.57 -9.14 -9.31
CA GLU A 151 3.11 -9.06 -9.43
C GLU A 151 2.43 -10.34 -8.89
N ARG A 152 1.54 -10.18 -7.91
CA ARG A 152 0.68 -11.23 -7.35
C ARG A 152 1.45 -12.39 -6.68
N LEU A 153 2.70 -12.16 -6.27
CA LEU A 153 3.59 -13.17 -5.68
C LEU A 153 2.94 -13.95 -4.51
N PHE A 154 2.27 -13.27 -3.58
CA PHE A 154 1.54 -13.86 -2.46
C PHE A 154 0.03 -13.55 -2.53
N GLU A 155 -0.53 -13.34 -3.72
CA GLU A 155 -1.95 -13.03 -3.89
C GLU A 155 -2.86 -14.19 -3.41
N SER A 156 -3.96 -13.82 -2.74
CA SER A 156 -5.07 -14.70 -2.39
C SER A 156 -4.60 -15.96 -1.65
N LEU A 157 -3.75 -15.79 -0.64
CA LEU A 157 -3.39 -16.85 0.32
C LEU A 157 -4.30 -16.72 1.57
N PRO A 158 -5.57 -17.15 1.52
CA PRO A 158 -6.59 -16.77 2.52
C PRO A 158 -6.31 -17.33 3.91
N ASN A 159 -5.47 -18.36 4.03
CA ASN A 159 -5.17 -19.02 5.31
C ASN A 159 -3.84 -18.56 5.92
N VAL A 160 -3.05 -17.72 5.25
CA VAL A 160 -1.78 -17.20 5.77
C VAL A 160 -2.05 -16.20 6.90
N THR A 161 -1.50 -16.49 8.08
CA THR A 161 -1.54 -15.62 9.26
C THR A 161 -0.18 -14.97 9.57
N GLU A 162 0.91 -15.56 9.11
CA GLU A 162 2.30 -15.20 9.44
C GLU A 162 3.24 -15.42 8.23
N ILE A 163 4.21 -14.52 8.07
CA ILE A 163 5.33 -14.65 7.12
C ILE A 163 6.63 -14.51 7.93
N GLU A 164 7.32 -15.62 8.16
CA GLU A 164 8.58 -15.65 8.92
C GLU A 164 9.76 -15.28 8.02
N ASN A 165 10.70 -14.50 8.58
CA ASN A 165 11.91 -14.02 7.91
C ASN A 165 11.65 -13.23 6.61
N ILE A 166 10.55 -12.48 6.51
CA ILE A 166 10.22 -11.63 5.34
C ILE A 166 11.34 -10.62 4.96
N SER A 167 12.20 -10.27 5.92
CA SER A 167 13.40 -9.45 5.72
C SER A 167 14.56 -10.15 5.01
N TYR A 168 14.42 -11.44 4.65
CA TYR A 168 15.33 -12.15 3.75
C TYR A 168 15.00 -11.91 2.26
N LEU A 169 13.85 -11.32 1.94
CA LEU A 169 13.51 -10.94 0.56
C LEU A 169 14.12 -9.57 0.21
N ASP A 170 15.22 -9.57 -0.53
CA ASP A 170 15.86 -8.35 -1.05
C ASP A 170 15.08 -7.81 -2.25
N THR A 171 14.28 -6.77 -2.00
CA THR A 171 13.46 -6.11 -3.03
C THR A 171 14.20 -5.05 -3.86
N SER A 172 15.51 -4.87 -3.66
CA SER A 172 16.27 -3.76 -4.26
C SER A 172 16.28 -3.73 -5.79
N ASN A 173 15.84 -4.80 -6.47
CA ASN A 173 15.68 -4.86 -7.94
C ASN A 173 14.23 -4.74 -8.43
N THR A 174 13.24 -4.74 -7.55
CA THR A 174 11.83 -4.77 -7.92
C THR A 174 11.31 -3.42 -8.42
N ILE A 175 10.54 -3.44 -9.50
CA ILE A 175 9.92 -2.27 -10.13
C ILE A 175 8.38 -2.36 -10.02
N ASN A 176 7.82 -3.55 -10.20
CA ASN A 176 6.39 -3.85 -10.09
C ASN A 176 6.13 -4.71 -8.83
N MET A 177 5.33 -4.18 -7.90
CA MET A 177 4.80 -4.85 -6.72
C MET A 177 3.25 -4.88 -6.73
N GLN A 178 2.63 -4.95 -7.92
CA GLN A 178 1.18 -5.02 -8.02
C GLN A 178 0.62 -6.24 -7.26
N ARG A 179 -0.39 -6.02 -6.41
CA ARG A 179 -1.17 -7.08 -5.75
C ARG A 179 -0.38 -8.13 -4.96
N VAL A 180 0.85 -7.85 -4.52
CA VAL A 180 1.73 -8.84 -3.86
C VAL A 180 1.04 -9.56 -2.70
N PHE A 181 0.26 -8.86 -1.86
CA PHE A 181 -0.48 -9.43 -0.74
C PHE A 181 -2.00 -9.32 -0.90
N ALA A 182 -2.52 -9.03 -2.11
CA ALA A 182 -3.94 -8.79 -2.31
C ALA A 182 -4.79 -10.00 -1.89
N ASP A 183 -5.87 -9.75 -1.17
CA ASP A 183 -6.81 -10.73 -0.65
C ASP A 183 -6.17 -11.80 0.30
N CYS A 184 -5.06 -11.48 0.97
CA CYS A 184 -4.51 -12.23 2.12
C CYS A 184 -5.37 -12.04 3.39
N THR A 185 -6.60 -12.57 3.36
CA THR A 185 -7.67 -12.20 4.30
C THR A 185 -7.44 -12.52 5.79
N ASN A 186 -6.53 -13.42 6.15
CA ASN A 186 -6.21 -13.77 7.55
C ASN A 186 -4.87 -13.21 8.07
N LEU A 187 -4.15 -12.43 7.26
CA LEU A 187 -2.88 -11.82 7.66
C LEU A 187 -3.13 -10.65 8.63
N VAL A 188 -2.49 -10.67 9.80
CA VAL A 188 -2.77 -9.72 10.90
C VAL A 188 -1.71 -8.61 11.04
N SER A 189 -0.46 -8.89 10.64
CA SER A 189 0.66 -7.95 10.76
C SER A 189 1.63 -8.11 9.59
N LEU A 190 2.19 -7.01 9.11
CA LEU A 190 3.33 -6.99 8.19
C LEU A 190 4.36 -5.93 8.62
N ASP A 191 5.61 -6.37 8.81
CA ASP A 191 6.77 -5.49 8.89
C ASP A 191 7.52 -5.55 7.55
N LEU A 192 7.48 -4.45 6.79
CA LEU A 192 8.17 -4.30 5.51
C LEU A 192 9.25 -3.20 5.59
N THR A 193 9.74 -2.90 6.79
CA THR A 193 10.74 -1.83 7.01
C THR A 193 12.09 -2.10 6.33
N SER A 194 12.37 -3.38 6.07
CA SER A 194 13.58 -3.89 5.43
C SER A 194 13.56 -3.86 3.89
N TRP A 195 12.41 -3.57 3.27
CA TRP A 195 12.29 -3.56 1.80
C TRP A 195 12.89 -2.29 1.19
N ASP A 196 13.88 -2.43 0.32
CA ASP A 196 14.31 -1.34 -0.56
C ASP A 196 13.27 -1.17 -1.68
N THR A 197 12.47 -0.10 -1.58
CA THR A 197 11.48 0.27 -2.59
C THR A 197 11.99 1.31 -3.59
N SER A 198 13.28 1.65 -3.58
CA SER A 198 13.81 2.81 -4.33
C SER A 198 13.63 2.72 -5.86
N LYS A 199 13.48 1.51 -6.41
CA LYS A 199 13.18 1.28 -7.85
C LYS A 199 11.69 1.06 -8.14
N VAL A 200 10.84 0.93 -7.12
CA VAL A 200 9.42 0.56 -7.27
C VAL A 200 8.62 1.72 -7.87
N GLN A 201 7.86 1.42 -8.92
CA GLN A 201 7.03 2.37 -9.66
C GLN A 201 5.53 2.11 -9.48
N ASP A 202 5.15 0.86 -9.20
CA ASP A 202 3.75 0.42 -9.16
C ASP A 202 3.48 -0.49 -7.95
N ILE A 203 2.49 -0.09 -7.16
CA ILE A 203 1.95 -0.80 -5.98
C ILE A 203 0.42 -0.99 -6.08
N PHE A 204 -0.13 -1.06 -7.30
CA PHE A 204 -1.58 -1.23 -7.55
C PHE A 204 -2.16 -2.38 -6.71
N SER A 205 -3.19 -2.08 -5.92
CA SER A 205 -3.88 -3.05 -5.06
C SER A 205 -2.97 -3.88 -4.13
N LEU A 206 -1.77 -3.39 -3.76
CA LEU A 206 -0.73 -4.14 -3.03
C LEU A 206 -1.26 -4.92 -1.80
N PHE A 207 -2.03 -4.27 -0.93
CA PHE A 207 -2.64 -4.88 0.27
C PHE A 207 -4.16 -5.07 0.14
N ASN A 208 -4.73 -4.86 -1.05
CA ASN A 208 -6.18 -4.75 -1.26
C ASN A 208 -6.92 -5.98 -0.70
N GLY A 209 -7.79 -5.78 0.29
CA GLY A 209 -8.59 -6.86 0.87
C GLY A 209 -7.90 -7.70 1.96
N CYS A 210 -6.78 -7.28 2.53
CA CYS A 210 -6.23 -7.88 3.76
C CYS A 210 -7.10 -7.53 4.99
N VAL A 211 -8.35 -7.99 5.02
CA VAL A 211 -9.40 -7.52 5.94
C VAL A 211 -9.14 -7.73 7.43
N ASN A 212 -8.14 -8.54 7.80
CA ASN A 212 -7.70 -8.74 9.19
C ASN A 212 -6.40 -8.01 9.57
N LEU A 213 -5.79 -7.24 8.65
CA LEU A 213 -4.53 -6.54 8.88
C LEU A 213 -4.72 -5.41 9.90
N GLU A 214 -4.05 -5.53 11.05
CA GLU A 214 -4.14 -4.59 12.17
C GLU A 214 -2.89 -3.70 12.30
N ASN A 215 -1.73 -4.16 11.78
CA ASN A 215 -0.44 -3.45 11.84
C ASN A 215 0.29 -3.58 10.48
N LEU A 216 0.82 -2.47 9.97
CA LEU A 216 1.52 -2.41 8.68
C LEU A 216 2.63 -1.37 8.69
N GLU A 217 3.89 -1.82 8.73
CA GLU A 217 5.05 -0.91 8.74
C GLU A 217 5.62 -0.71 7.32
N VAL A 218 5.30 0.45 6.75
CA VAL A 218 5.81 0.96 5.45
C VAL A 218 6.45 2.35 5.57
N SER A 219 6.82 2.74 6.80
CA SER A 219 7.31 4.07 7.18
C SER A 219 8.73 4.38 6.68
N THR A 220 9.51 3.37 6.29
CA THR A 220 10.88 3.52 5.74
C THR A 220 10.92 3.67 4.21
N TRP A 221 9.80 3.49 3.53
CA TRP A 221 9.76 3.30 2.08
C TRP A 221 10.20 4.54 1.29
N ASN A 222 11.15 4.35 0.37
CA ASN A 222 11.47 5.34 -0.64
C ASN A 222 10.45 5.26 -1.78
N THR A 223 9.52 6.22 -1.81
CA THR A 223 8.42 6.23 -2.77
C THR A 223 8.62 7.20 -3.94
N GLN A 224 9.83 7.76 -4.12
CA GLN A 224 10.08 8.86 -5.06
C GLN A 224 9.91 8.50 -6.54
N ASN A 225 9.86 7.20 -6.86
CA ASN A 225 9.59 6.68 -8.21
C ASN A 225 8.17 6.09 -8.37
N MET A 226 7.37 6.02 -7.30
CA MET A 226 6.02 5.43 -7.35
C MET A 226 5.03 6.37 -8.06
N THR A 227 4.45 5.89 -9.16
CA THR A 227 3.50 6.63 -10.03
C THR A 227 2.10 6.03 -10.06
N ALA A 228 1.96 4.74 -9.67
CA ALA A 228 0.70 4.01 -9.62
C ALA A 228 0.44 3.45 -8.21
N ILE A 229 -0.61 3.97 -7.55
CA ILE A 229 -0.99 3.64 -6.16
C ILE A 229 -2.46 3.24 -6.00
N THR A 230 -3.19 3.06 -7.10
CA THR A 230 -4.63 2.77 -7.12
C THR A 230 -4.97 1.55 -6.27
N TYR A 231 -5.92 1.71 -5.35
CA TYR A 231 -6.34 0.72 -4.35
C TYR A 231 -5.21 0.14 -3.45
N ALA A 232 -4.02 0.76 -3.35
CA ALA A 232 -2.86 0.16 -2.69
C ALA A 232 -3.10 -0.28 -1.24
N PHE A 233 -3.86 0.50 -0.48
CA PHE A 233 -4.24 0.24 0.91
C PHE A 233 -5.73 -0.11 1.08
N ALA A 234 -6.47 -0.38 0.00
CA ALA A 234 -7.92 -0.51 0.07
C ALA A 234 -8.37 -1.74 0.89
N ARG A 235 -9.48 -1.58 1.60
CA ARG A 235 -10.25 -2.64 2.25
C ARG A 235 -9.45 -3.27 3.40
N LEU A 236 -8.84 -2.40 4.20
CA LEU A 236 -8.15 -2.67 5.46
C LEU A 236 -8.97 -2.14 6.66
N PRO A 237 -10.24 -2.58 6.87
CA PRO A 237 -11.17 -1.98 7.84
C PRO A 237 -10.72 -2.08 9.31
N LYS A 238 -9.67 -2.84 9.61
CA LYS A 238 -9.05 -2.98 10.93
C LYS A 238 -7.83 -2.09 11.16
N LEU A 239 -7.18 -1.60 10.11
CA LEU A 239 -5.95 -0.80 10.22
C LEU A 239 -6.30 0.56 10.84
N LYS A 240 -5.62 0.92 11.93
CA LYS A 240 -5.90 2.15 12.71
C LYS A 240 -4.86 3.24 12.52
N VAL A 241 -3.62 2.84 12.27
CA VAL A 241 -2.44 3.69 12.13
C VAL A 241 -1.70 3.23 10.89
N LEU A 242 -1.29 4.19 10.06
CA LEU A 242 -0.51 3.97 8.86
C LEU A 242 0.41 5.18 8.66
N ASP A 243 1.70 5.05 8.98
CA ASP A 243 2.65 6.15 8.88
C ASP A 243 3.13 6.33 7.43
N LEU A 244 2.61 7.37 6.78
CA LEU A 244 3.00 7.82 5.45
C LEU A 244 3.81 9.13 5.50
N SER A 245 4.23 9.60 6.67
CA SER A 245 4.86 10.92 6.84
C SER A 245 6.18 11.07 6.06
N ASN A 246 6.92 9.98 5.88
CA ASN A 246 8.13 9.91 5.05
C ASN A 246 7.85 9.78 3.56
N TRP A 247 6.67 9.30 3.14
CA TRP A 247 6.34 9.09 1.73
C TRP A 247 6.39 10.40 0.95
N LYS A 248 6.98 10.39 -0.24
CA LYS A 248 7.06 11.53 -1.17
C LYS A 248 6.90 10.94 -2.58
N LEU A 249 5.68 10.94 -3.11
CA LEU A 249 5.37 10.29 -4.37
C LEU A 249 5.92 11.08 -5.57
N ALA A 250 6.20 10.37 -6.66
CA ALA A 250 6.29 10.99 -7.98
C ALA A 250 4.92 11.62 -8.35
N PRO A 251 4.84 12.48 -9.39
CA PRO A 251 3.55 12.94 -9.89
C PRO A 251 2.70 11.74 -10.37
N ILE A 252 1.67 11.38 -9.62
CA ILE A 252 0.87 10.17 -9.89
C ILE A 252 -0.20 10.40 -10.95
N ASN A 253 -0.57 9.34 -11.67
CA ASN A 253 -1.53 9.37 -12.78
C ASN A 253 -2.95 8.96 -12.39
N SER A 254 -3.10 8.22 -11.29
CA SER A 254 -4.37 7.91 -10.65
C SER A 254 -4.16 7.68 -9.15
N ALA A 255 -5.16 8.04 -8.36
CA ALA A 255 -5.27 7.73 -6.94
C ALA A 255 -6.69 7.21 -6.63
N GLN A 256 -7.25 6.41 -7.53
CA GLN A 256 -8.56 5.79 -7.33
C GLN A 256 -8.54 4.87 -6.10
N GLY A 257 -9.50 5.05 -5.20
CA GLY A 257 -9.82 4.16 -4.08
C GLY A 257 -8.69 3.81 -3.11
N VAL A 258 -7.66 4.66 -2.94
CA VAL A 258 -6.45 4.32 -2.16
C VAL A 258 -6.76 3.80 -0.76
N PHE A 259 -7.72 4.41 -0.05
CA PHE A 259 -8.14 4.05 1.33
C PHE A 259 -9.63 3.62 1.42
N MET A 260 -10.14 3.06 0.33
CA MET A 260 -11.55 2.64 0.20
C MET A 260 -11.87 1.48 1.16
N GLU A 261 -12.93 1.61 1.97
CA GLU A 261 -13.36 0.70 3.05
C GLU A 261 -12.47 0.64 4.30
N ASP A 262 -11.52 1.56 4.47
CA ASP A 262 -10.61 1.60 5.64
C ASP A 262 -11.27 2.25 6.86
N SER A 263 -12.35 1.64 7.36
CA SER A 263 -13.27 2.23 8.34
C SER A 263 -12.66 2.60 9.70
N SER A 264 -11.45 2.13 10.02
CA SER A 264 -10.74 2.35 11.29
C SER A 264 -9.59 3.37 11.23
N LEU A 265 -9.20 3.89 10.06
CA LEU A 265 -8.14 4.89 9.96
C LEU A 265 -8.63 6.24 10.49
N GLU A 266 -7.97 6.77 11.54
CA GLU A 266 -8.35 8.04 12.17
C GLU A 266 -7.58 9.26 11.63
N SER A 267 -6.34 9.07 11.19
CA SER A 267 -5.44 10.14 10.74
C SER A 267 -4.57 9.69 9.56
N LEU A 268 -4.32 10.58 8.60
CA LEU A 268 -3.47 10.31 7.44
C LEU A 268 -2.59 11.53 7.08
N ASP A 269 -1.28 11.30 6.95
CA ASP A 269 -0.35 12.27 6.36
C ASP A 269 -0.22 12.08 4.85
N LEU A 270 -1.03 12.83 4.11
CA LEU A 270 -1.04 12.83 2.64
C LEU A 270 -0.24 14.01 2.07
N SER A 271 0.59 14.69 2.87
CA SER A 271 1.41 15.81 2.38
C SER A 271 2.40 15.38 1.29
N GLY A 272 2.81 14.10 1.32
CA GLY A 272 3.63 13.45 0.31
C GLY A 272 2.95 13.08 -1.01
N PHE A 273 1.61 13.20 -1.11
CA PHE A 273 0.86 12.74 -2.28
C PHE A 273 0.89 13.80 -3.39
N ASN A 274 1.71 13.56 -4.40
CA ASN A 274 1.88 14.48 -5.52
C ASN A 274 0.86 14.19 -6.65
N MET A 275 -0.33 14.76 -6.53
CA MET A 275 -1.43 14.59 -7.49
C MET A 275 -1.42 15.63 -8.63
N THR A 276 -0.29 16.32 -8.85
CA THR A 276 -0.21 17.41 -9.83
C THR A 276 -0.37 16.98 -11.29
N ASN A 277 -0.16 15.69 -11.60
CA ASN A 277 -0.27 15.12 -12.95
C ASN A 277 -1.61 14.41 -13.23
N LEU A 278 -2.57 14.45 -12.29
CA LEU A 278 -3.88 13.84 -12.50
C LEU A 278 -4.66 14.57 -13.61
N ASP A 279 -5.17 13.81 -14.57
CA ASP A 279 -6.08 14.31 -15.61
C ASP A 279 -7.43 14.71 -14.99
N ARG A 280 -7.70 16.02 -14.95
CA ARG A 280 -8.98 16.57 -14.46
C ARG A 280 -10.17 16.28 -15.38
N SER A 281 -9.96 15.77 -16.59
CA SER A 281 -11.03 15.28 -17.47
C SER A 281 -11.39 13.82 -17.23
N ASN A 282 -10.54 13.05 -16.52
CA ASN A 282 -10.83 11.71 -16.04
C ASN A 282 -11.56 11.79 -14.68
N PRO A 283 -12.88 11.54 -14.62
CA PRO A 283 -13.63 11.65 -13.38
C PRO A 283 -13.30 10.52 -12.38
N TYR A 284 -12.58 9.48 -12.79
CA TYR A 284 -12.17 8.39 -11.90
C TYR A 284 -10.86 8.66 -11.16
N ALA A 285 -10.10 9.71 -11.53
CA ALA A 285 -8.73 9.96 -11.09
C ALA A 285 -8.51 9.95 -9.56
N THR A 286 -9.51 10.37 -8.77
CA THR A 286 -9.56 10.22 -7.30
C THR A 286 -10.89 9.64 -6.82
N SER A 287 -11.61 8.91 -7.68
CA SER A 287 -12.90 8.31 -7.30
C SER A 287 -12.75 7.29 -6.16
N ARG A 288 -13.75 7.23 -5.25
CA ARG A 288 -13.78 6.35 -4.07
C ARG A 288 -12.61 6.50 -3.08
N PHE A 289 -11.74 7.52 -3.20
CA PHE A 289 -10.47 7.65 -2.45
C PHE A 289 -10.62 7.38 -0.93
N PHE A 290 -11.65 7.96 -0.32
CA PHE A 290 -12.02 7.84 1.09
C PHE A 290 -13.40 7.19 1.30
N GLN A 291 -13.92 6.45 0.32
CA GLN A 291 -15.21 5.79 0.43
C GLN A 291 -15.21 4.86 1.64
N ASN A 292 -16.16 5.05 2.57
CA ASN A 292 -16.28 4.29 3.82
C ASN A 292 -15.08 4.39 4.81
N THR A 293 -14.16 5.34 4.68
CA THR A 293 -13.07 5.61 5.65
C THR A 293 -13.60 6.33 6.91
N SER A 294 -14.62 5.75 7.56
CA SER A 294 -15.55 6.45 8.46
C SER A 294 -14.98 7.09 9.72
N ALA A 295 -13.81 6.65 10.20
CA ALA A 295 -13.16 7.19 11.40
C ALA A 295 -12.23 8.39 11.12
N LEU A 296 -11.99 8.73 9.85
CA LEU A 296 -10.97 9.70 9.44
C LEU A 296 -11.32 11.13 9.87
N LYS A 297 -10.59 11.62 10.89
CA LYS A 297 -10.80 12.91 11.55
C LYS A 297 -9.64 13.89 11.44
N GLU A 298 -8.48 13.43 10.92
CA GLU A 298 -7.31 14.26 10.65
C GLU A 298 -6.74 13.95 9.25
N LEU A 299 -6.44 15.00 8.49
CA LEU A 299 -5.89 14.94 7.14
C LEU A 299 -4.82 16.02 6.95
N LYS A 300 -3.55 15.62 6.89
CA LYS A 300 -2.46 16.54 6.55
C LYS A 300 -2.25 16.55 5.04
N LEU A 301 -2.49 17.71 4.41
CA LEU A 301 -2.51 17.89 2.95
C LEU A 301 -1.37 18.81 2.49
N SER A 302 -1.10 18.81 1.18
CA SER A 302 -0.16 19.73 0.54
C SER A 302 -0.76 20.42 -0.69
N SER A 303 -0.10 21.48 -1.16
CA SER A 303 -0.44 22.19 -2.40
C SER A 303 -0.43 21.31 -3.66
N ASN A 304 0.09 20.08 -3.55
CA ASN A 304 0.17 19.10 -4.62
C ASN A 304 -0.96 18.06 -4.58
N PHE A 305 -1.70 17.96 -3.47
CA PHE A 305 -2.89 17.11 -3.33
C PHE A 305 -4.06 17.64 -4.17
N ARG A 306 -4.95 16.77 -4.65
CA ARG A 306 -6.11 17.15 -5.49
C ARG A 306 -7.38 16.41 -5.08
N PHE A 307 -8.52 17.09 -5.18
CA PHE A 307 -9.84 16.45 -5.15
C PHE A 307 -10.48 16.56 -6.54
N ILE A 308 -10.59 15.43 -7.25
CA ILE A 308 -11.20 15.35 -8.59
C ILE A 308 -12.44 14.45 -8.53
N GLY A 309 -13.55 14.95 -9.06
CA GLY A 309 -14.83 14.24 -9.19
C GLY A 309 -15.99 15.19 -9.49
N SER A 310 -17.12 14.66 -9.93
CA SER A 310 -18.28 15.48 -10.36
C SER A 310 -19.63 15.06 -9.77
N ASP A 311 -19.76 13.82 -9.30
CA ASP A 311 -21.02 13.23 -8.84
C ASP A 311 -20.79 12.13 -7.79
N THR A 312 -21.87 11.48 -7.34
CA THR A 312 -21.84 10.42 -6.31
C THR A 312 -21.02 9.19 -6.65
N ASN A 313 -20.66 8.98 -7.93
CA ASN A 313 -20.01 7.76 -8.40
C ASN A 313 -18.52 8.00 -8.74
N THR A 314 -18.11 9.27 -8.77
CA THR A 314 -16.81 9.76 -9.25
C THR A 314 -16.06 10.62 -8.22
N ASN A 315 -16.75 11.08 -7.19
CA ASN A 315 -16.20 11.89 -6.11
C ASN A 315 -15.19 11.11 -5.22
N PRO A 316 -14.26 11.80 -4.52
CA PRO A 316 -13.34 11.15 -3.57
C PRO A 316 -13.97 10.65 -2.27
N GLU A 317 -15.24 10.96 -2.02
CA GLU A 317 -16.09 10.42 -0.95
C GLU A 317 -15.57 10.64 0.49
N LEU A 318 -14.88 11.78 0.72
CA LEU A 318 -14.44 12.19 2.05
C LEU A 318 -15.60 12.13 3.08
N PRO A 319 -15.42 11.48 4.26
CA PRO A 319 -16.50 11.18 5.18
C PRO A 319 -17.32 12.40 5.60
N MET A 320 -18.65 12.28 5.55
CA MET A 320 -19.56 13.33 6.00
C MET A 320 -19.63 13.35 7.54
N ILE A 321 -19.13 14.42 8.15
CA ILE A 321 -19.14 14.59 9.60
C ILE A 321 -20.57 14.86 10.08
N THR A 322 -21.00 14.19 11.14
CA THR A 322 -22.23 14.53 11.89
C THR A 322 -21.85 15.34 13.13
N ALA A 323 -22.53 16.45 13.38
CA ALA A 323 -22.27 17.28 14.56
C ALA A 323 -22.76 16.59 15.86
N ASP A 324 -21.97 16.68 16.91
CA ASP A 324 -22.23 16.10 18.24
C ASP A 324 -21.66 16.99 19.37
N ASP A 325 -21.59 16.47 20.59
CA ASP A 325 -21.02 17.19 21.75
C ASP A 325 -19.48 17.39 21.65
N ASN A 326 -18.81 16.80 20.66
CA ASN A 326 -17.36 16.82 20.46
C ASN A 326 -16.94 17.61 19.20
N TYR A 327 -17.74 17.60 18.13
CA TYR A 327 -17.42 18.16 16.81
C TYR A 327 -18.59 18.93 16.18
N THR A 328 -18.28 19.99 15.44
CA THR A 328 -19.30 20.90 14.87
C THR A 328 -19.88 20.46 13.52
N GLY A 329 -19.42 19.34 12.95
CA GLY A 329 -19.86 18.83 11.64
C GLY A 329 -19.10 19.36 10.42
N ILE A 330 -18.00 20.09 10.60
CA ILE A 330 -17.14 20.62 9.52
C ILE A 330 -15.66 20.36 9.78
N TRP A 331 -14.87 20.33 8.71
CA TRP A 331 -13.41 20.36 8.80
C TRP A 331 -12.94 21.79 9.06
N GLN A 332 -11.79 21.95 9.71
CA GLN A 332 -11.07 23.22 9.81
C GLN A 332 -9.56 22.98 9.67
N ASN A 333 -8.83 23.90 9.01
CA ASN A 333 -7.37 23.80 9.00
C ASN A 333 -6.75 24.27 10.34
N VAL A 334 -5.64 23.65 10.75
CA VAL A 334 -5.01 23.91 12.06
C VAL A 334 -4.35 25.29 12.09
N GLY A 335 -3.56 25.62 11.06
CA GLY A 335 -2.84 26.90 10.98
C GLY A 335 -1.92 27.12 12.19
N GLU A 336 -2.01 28.28 12.85
CA GLU A 336 -1.26 28.59 14.08
C GLU A 336 -1.85 27.94 15.36
N GLY A 337 -2.75 26.96 15.21
CA GLY A 337 -3.44 26.26 16.30
C GLY A 337 -2.77 24.95 16.73
N THR A 338 -3.57 24.09 17.37
CA THR A 338 -3.30 22.66 17.57
C THR A 338 -4.45 21.84 16.99
N ILE A 339 -4.33 20.50 16.99
CA ILE A 339 -5.41 19.59 16.56
C ILE A 339 -6.69 19.84 17.40
N ASP A 340 -6.54 19.99 18.72
CA ASP A 340 -7.66 20.22 19.64
C ASP A 340 -8.14 21.69 19.69
N ASN A 341 -7.35 22.63 19.14
CA ASN A 341 -7.65 24.06 19.13
C ASN A 341 -7.17 24.71 17.81
N PRO A 342 -7.80 24.38 16.66
CA PRO A 342 -7.42 24.88 15.35
C PRO A 342 -7.75 26.38 15.19
N LYS A 343 -6.81 27.13 14.59
CA LYS A 343 -6.92 28.58 14.35
C LYS A 343 -7.00 28.96 12.88
N GLY A 344 -6.94 27.99 11.96
CA GLY A 344 -7.08 28.22 10.53
C GLY A 344 -8.48 28.64 10.10
N THR A 345 -8.62 29.03 8.83
CA THR A 345 -9.75 29.81 8.32
C THR A 345 -10.54 29.20 7.14
N ASP A 346 -10.11 28.09 6.52
CA ASP A 346 -11.10 27.20 5.88
C ASP A 346 -11.83 26.52 7.03
N SER A 347 -13.15 26.65 7.04
CA SER A 347 -14.01 25.92 7.95
C SER A 347 -15.23 25.48 7.15
N TRP A 348 -15.20 24.21 6.75
CA TRP A 348 -15.77 23.75 5.48
C TRP A 348 -16.33 22.32 5.69
N THR A 349 -17.58 22.04 5.27
CA THR A 349 -18.09 20.65 5.27
C THR A 349 -17.23 19.76 4.36
N SER A 350 -17.27 18.43 4.51
CA SER A 350 -16.47 17.51 3.67
C SER A 350 -16.71 17.72 2.17
N ARG A 351 -17.94 18.08 1.76
CA ARG A 351 -18.29 18.46 0.38
C ARG A 351 -17.63 19.76 -0.05
N GLU A 352 -17.63 20.77 0.81
CA GLU A 352 -17.00 22.07 0.53
C GLU A 352 -15.47 21.95 0.51
N LEU A 353 -14.86 21.19 1.42
CA LEU A 353 -13.42 20.90 1.40
C LEU A 353 -13.01 20.24 0.07
N MET A 354 -13.73 19.20 -0.38
CA MET A 354 -13.51 18.58 -1.69
C MET A 354 -13.74 19.54 -2.89
N SER A 355 -14.55 20.60 -2.73
CA SER A 355 -14.88 21.54 -3.82
C SER A 355 -13.99 22.79 -3.84
N ASN A 356 -13.47 23.21 -2.68
CA ASN A 356 -12.80 24.49 -2.47
C ASN A 356 -11.27 24.35 -2.38
N PHE A 357 -10.76 23.22 -1.87
CA PHE A 357 -9.31 23.04 -1.66
C PHE A 357 -8.53 23.23 -2.97
N ASP A 358 -9.02 22.68 -4.07
CA ASP A 358 -8.40 22.79 -5.41
C ASP A 358 -8.37 24.24 -5.95
N LEU A 359 -9.18 25.15 -5.41
CA LEU A 359 -9.20 26.58 -5.78
C LEU A 359 -8.08 27.37 -5.11
N THR A 360 -7.61 26.96 -3.92
CA THR A 360 -6.46 27.56 -3.23
C THR A 360 -5.73 26.49 -2.39
N PRO A 361 -4.99 25.57 -3.04
CA PRO A 361 -4.32 24.46 -2.35
C PRO A 361 -3.26 24.97 -1.35
N LYS A 362 -3.26 24.43 -0.14
CA LYS A 362 -2.34 24.84 0.95
C LYS A 362 -1.66 23.65 1.62
N ASN A 363 -0.52 23.90 2.25
CA ASN A 363 0.15 22.94 3.13
C ASN A 363 -0.35 23.17 4.56
N ASP A 364 -1.24 22.31 5.07
CA ASP A 364 -1.80 22.41 6.42
C ASP A 364 -2.40 21.06 6.83
N THR A 365 -2.66 20.90 8.13
CA THR A 365 -3.48 19.81 8.66
C THR A 365 -4.93 20.25 8.76
N TYR A 366 -5.84 19.41 8.29
CA TYR A 366 -7.29 19.57 8.43
C TYR A 366 -7.79 18.60 9.49
N VAL A 367 -8.60 19.10 10.42
CA VAL A 367 -9.20 18.30 11.51
C VAL A 367 -10.71 18.47 11.51
N TRP A 368 -11.46 17.49 12.01
CA TRP A 368 -12.86 17.73 12.41
C TRP A 368 -12.86 18.83 13.47
N GLN A 369 -13.55 19.95 13.22
CA GLN A 369 -13.54 21.11 14.09
C GLN A 369 -14.09 20.76 15.48
N PRO A 370 -13.29 20.90 16.56
CA PRO A 370 -13.75 20.64 17.91
C PRO A 370 -14.89 21.59 18.31
N ALA A 371 -15.94 21.04 18.93
CA ALA A 371 -17.03 21.80 19.49
C ALA A 371 -16.53 22.65 20.68
N LYS A 372 -16.62 23.97 20.57
CA LYS A 372 -16.17 24.89 21.63
C LYS A 372 -17.02 24.73 22.87
N ARG A 373 -16.45 24.08 23.89
CA ARG A 373 -17.06 23.94 25.22
C ARG A 373 -16.92 25.24 25.99
N ILE A 374 -17.92 25.55 26.83
CA ILE A 374 -17.73 26.53 27.90
C ILE A 374 -16.84 25.83 28.93
N ALA A 375 -15.66 26.38 29.21
CA ALA A 375 -14.78 25.80 30.21
C ALA A 375 -15.47 25.78 31.58
N ALA A 376 -15.32 24.66 32.29
CA ALA A 376 -15.73 24.56 33.69
C ALA A 376 -14.72 25.30 34.59
N ASP A 377 -15.14 25.67 35.79
CA ASP A 377 -14.22 26.21 36.79
C ASP A 377 -13.32 25.08 37.34
N VAL A 378 -12.01 25.29 37.37
CA VAL A 378 -11.05 24.30 37.88
C VAL A 378 -10.91 24.47 39.38
N THR A 379 -11.28 23.43 40.14
CA THR A 379 -11.13 23.43 41.61
C THR A 379 -9.79 22.80 41.99
N VAL A 380 -8.88 23.62 42.51
CA VAL A 380 -7.59 23.19 43.03
C VAL A 380 -7.75 22.76 44.48
N ILE A 381 -7.49 21.48 44.75
CA ILE A 381 -7.48 20.89 46.09
C ILE A 381 -6.03 20.77 46.54
N TYR A 382 -5.74 21.15 47.79
CA TYR A 382 -4.41 21.01 48.39
C TYR A 382 -4.45 19.93 49.47
N VAL A 383 -3.69 18.85 49.27
CA VAL A 383 -3.60 17.71 50.18
C VAL A 383 -2.18 17.50 50.73
N ASP A 384 -2.05 16.74 51.82
CA ASP A 384 -0.78 16.24 52.35
C ASP A 384 -0.33 14.91 51.71
N GLU A 385 0.74 14.31 52.24
CA GLU A 385 1.28 13.01 51.79
C GLU A 385 0.34 11.80 52.07
N LYS A 386 -0.87 12.02 52.58
CA LYS A 386 -1.90 11.00 52.85
C LYS A 386 -3.25 11.31 52.19
N ASP A 387 -3.27 12.24 51.25
CA ASP A 387 -4.48 12.76 50.60
C ASP A 387 -5.47 13.50 51.55
N GLU A 388 -5.04 13.95 52.74
CA GLU A 388 -5.87 14.77 53.64
C GLU A 388 -5.85 16.25 53.23
N GLU A 389 -7.02 16.91 53.09
CA GLU A 389 -7.11 18.34 52.73
C GLU A 389 -6.44 19.25 53.78
N ILE A 390 -5.43 20.03 53.34
CA ILE A 390 -4.68 20.98 54.18
C ILE A 390 -5.07 22.45 53.96
N TYR A 391 -5.78 22.77 52.88
CA TYR A 391 -6.40 24.08 52.64
C TYR A 391 -7.76 23.93 51.97
N THR A 392 -8.68 24.85 52.25
CA THR A 392 -9.97 24.97 51.56
C THR A 392 -9.74 25.00 50.03
N PRO A 393 -10.42 24.15 49.24
CA PRO A 393 -10.28 24.14 47.80
C PRO A 393 -10.53 25.50 47.14
N ILE A 394 -9.72 25.84 46.14
CA ILE A 394 -9.79 27.11 45.41
C ILE A 394 -10.36 26.84 44.02
N THR A 395 -11.59 27.29 43.78
CA THR A 395 -12.22 27.29 42.46
C THR A 395 -11.68 28.46 41.63
N ILE A 396 -10.86 28.15 40.62
CA ILE A 396 -10.33 29.08 39.63
C ILE A 396 -11.25 29.06 38.41
N GLY A 397 -12.08 30.08 38.28
CA GLY A 397 -13.03 30.20 37.16
C GLY A 397 -12.49 30.99 35.96
N GLY A 398 -13.04 30.69 34.79
CA GLY A 398 -12.83 31.43 33.54
C GLY A 398 -11.85 30.78 32.56
N ASN A 399 -12.39 30.08 31.55
CA ASN A 399 -11.69 29.63 30.34
C ASN A 399 -10.41 28.79 30.59
N ILE A 400 -10.42 27.95 31.63
CA ILE A 400 -9.39 26.93 31.87
C ILE A 400 -9.93 25.57 31.38
N GLY A 401 -9.84 25.37 30.07
CA GLY A 401 -10.33 24.18 29.35
C GLY A 401 -10.17 24.37 27.85
#